data_AF-A0A022R0R4-F1
#
_entry.id   AF-A0A022R0R4-F1
#
_cell.length_a   1.000
_cell.length_b   1.000
_cell.length_c   1.000
_cell.angle_alpha   90.00
_cell.angle_beta   90.00
_cell.angle_gamma   90.00
#
_symmetry.space_group_name_H-M   'P 1'
#
loop_
_entity.id
_entity.type
_entity.pdbx_description
1 polymer ?
#
loop_
_entity_poly.entity_id
_entity_poly.type
_entity_poly.pdbx_seq_one_letter_code
_entity_poly.pdbx_strand_id
1 'polypeptide(L)'
;ESYIAKVEELAKIKLKQEEDKATVRLHSFEFTKAEKIKSLKSSSVSTKVRAASTSSNLPLHFPETVLCCEVYHNRKTWLKTQEFLVLGRQFLTEVRDKIYCLTDEIMKKAGQHDPSGYFLIEDVFCNDMREASATDYSKPILDWLKDSKNEALEKWEIIVSGELQQKQKALLGGETKQSLPSLKSLHMQTTRFCDVRFRLGAGYLYCHQGDCKHVIVIRDMRLIHPEDIQSRDAYPLITYQAKFLHKKCSVCKIYKAEKMTVDDKWAPSNPCYFCEVCYYMLHYADGSLLYNDFDVYDYHHG
;
A
#
# COMPACT_ATOMS: atom_id res chain seq x y z
N GLU A 1 -26.22 39.02 19.87
CA GLU A 1 -25.45 38.72 21.10
C GLU A 1 -25.12 37.23 21.31
N SER A 2 -25.90 36.27 20.80
CA SER A 2 -25.67 34.81 21.01
C SER A 2 -24.40 34.21 20.34
N TYR A 3 -23.88 34.81 19.26
CA TYR A 3 -22.71 34.28 18.54
C TYR A 3 -21.36 34.72 19.13
N ILE A 4 -21.27 35.93 19.69
CA ILE A 4 -20.03 36.46 20.27
C ILE A 4 -19.69 35.69 21.56
N ALA A 5 -20.69 35.40 22.40
CA ALA A 5 -20.51 34.61 23.61
C ALA A 5 -19.95 33.19 23.33
N LYS A 6 -20.39 32.54 22.24
CA LYS A 6 -19.87 31.23 21.83
C LYS A 6 -18.42 31.27 21.35
N VAL A 7 -18.01 32.37 20.71
CA VAL A 7 -16.63 32.57 20.26
C VAL A 7 -15.70 32.81 21.46
N GLU A 8 -16.16 33.57 22.45
CA GLU A 8 -15.40 33.78 23.70
C GLU A 8 -15.24 32.50 24.52
N GLU A 9 -16.26 31.65 24.56
CA GLU A 9 -16.20 30.36 25.24
C GLU A 9 -15.21 29.40 24.55
N LEU A 10 -15.21 29.34 23.22
CA LEU A 10 -14.24 28.57 22.43
C LEU A 10 -12.81 29.09 22.59
N ALA A 11 -12.63 30.41 22.68
CA ALA A 11 -11.32 31.02 22.91
C ALA A 11 -10.74 30.62 24.29
N LYS A 12 -11.58 30.59 25.33
CA LYS A 12 -11.19 30.13 26.68
C LYS A 12 -10.78 28.66 26.69
N ILE A 13 -11.51 27.81 25.97
CA ILE A 13 -11.17 26.37 25.85
C ILE A 13 -9.83 26.18 25.15
N LYS A 14 -9.59 26.93 24.06
CA LYS A 14 -8.33 26.84 23.30
C LYS A 14 -7.12 27.31 24.11
N LEU A 15 -7.28 28.37 24.90
CA LEU A 15 -6.22 28.90 25.76
C LEU A 15 -5.86 27.89 26.86
N LYS A 16 -6.85 27.24 27.48
CA LYS A 16 -6.63 26.14 28.43
C LYS A 16 -5.91 24.94 27.81
N GLN A 17 -6.27 24.56 26.58
CA GLN A 17 -5.59 23.47 25.86
C GLN A 17 -4.12 23.78 25.55
N GLU A 18 -3.78 25.04 25.28
CA GLU A 18 -2.40 25.47 25.06
C GLU A 18 -1.58 25.49 26.36
N GLU A 19 -2.17 25.89 27.49
CA GLU A 19 -1.57 25.80 28.83
C GLU A 19 -1.32 24.34 29.24
N ASP A 20 -2.30 23.45 29.04
CA ASP A 20 -2.17 22.02 29.32
C ASP A 20 -1.05 21.40 28.45
N LYS A 21 -0.98 21.77 27.17
CA LYS A 21 0.08 21.33 26.25
C LYS A 21 1.47 21.85 26.64
N ALA A 22 1.57 23.09 27.12
CA ALA A 22 2.81 23.66 27.62
C ALA A 22 3.29 22.95 28.90
N THR A 23 2.36 22.61 29.79
CA THR A 23 2.62 21.88 31.04
C THR A 23 3.13 20.46 30.76
N VAL A 24 2.52 19.74 29.82
CA VAL A 24 3.02 18.41 29.38
C VAL A 24 4.41 18.51 28.75
N ARG A 25 4.72 19.60 28.05
CA ARG A 25 6.05 19.84 27.46
C ARG A 25 7.13 20.08 28.52
N LEU A 26 6.79 20.75 29.61
CA LEU A 26 7.70 21.01 30.74
C LEU A 26 8.03 19.71 31.52
N HIS A 27 7.10 18.75 31.56
CA HIS A 27 7.35 17.46 32.23
C HIS A 27 8.07 16.41 31.38
N SER A 28 8.40 16.70 30.11
CA SER A 28 9.07 15.75 29.20
C SER A 28 10.58 15.94 29.05
N PHE A 29 11.23 16.86 29.78
CA PHE A 29 12.68 17.05 29.69
C PHE A 29 13.31 17.46 31.02
N GLU A 30 13.51 16.48 31.91
CA GLU A 30 14.61 16.52 32.87
C GLU A 30 15.36 15.17 32.82
N PHE A 31 16.24 15.03 31.84
CA PHE A 31 17.42 14.16 31.97
C PHE A 31 18.66 14.98 31.67
N THR A 32 19.28 15.45 32.74
CA THR A 32 20.57 16.12 32.74
C THR A 32 21.69 15.13 32.44
N LYS A 33 22.24 15.28 31.23
CA LYS A 33 23.66 15.22 30.83
C LYS A 33 24.58 14.10 31.37
N ALA A 34 25.16 13.41 30.38
CA ALA A 34 26.50 12.81 30.30
C ALA A 34 26.59 11.29 30.49
N GLU A 35 26.63 10.55 29.36
CA GLU A 35 27.70 9.57 29.14
C GLU A 35 27.88 9.22 27.65
N LYS A 36 29.13 9.41 27.22
CA LYS A 36 29.84 8.96 26.00
C LYS A 36 29.08 8.00 25.06
N ILE A 37 28.91 8.47 23.83
CA ILE A 37 28.61 7.66 22.63
C ILE A 37 29.67 6.56 22.49
N LYS A 38 29.27 5.30 22.71
CA LYS A 38 29.97 4.12 22.18
C LYS A 38 29.13 3.56 21.03
N SER A 39 29.73 3.57 19.84
CA SER A 39 29.23 2.90 18.64
C SER A 39 28.92 1.43 18.95
N LEU A 40 27.64 1.09 18.90
CA LEU A 40 27.16 -0.29 18.93
C LEU A 40 27.13 -0.81 17.48
N LYS A 41 28.09 -1.70 17.19
CA LYS A 41 28.21 -2.45 15.95
C LYS A 41 26.93 -3.28 15.74
N SER A 42 26.26 -3.12 14.61
CA SER A 42 25.20 -4.03 14.19
C SER A 42 25.82 -5.37 13.79
N SER A 43 25.44 -6.43 14.51
CA SER A 43 25.73 -7.80 14.13
C SER A 43 24.89 -8.17 12.90
N SER A 44 25.55 -8.40 11.78
CA SER A 44 24.96 -8.95 10.57
C SER A 44 24.54 -10.41 10.80
N VAL A 45 23.24 -10.68 10.89
CA VAL A 45 22.70 -12.04 10.77
C VAL A 45 22.47 -12.32 9.29
N SER A 46 23.46 -12.91 8.63
CA SER A 46 23.30 -13.47 7.28
C SER A 46 22.33 -14.64 7.31
N THR A 47 21.10 -14.43 6.85
CA THR A 47 20.20 -15.55 6.55
C THR A 47 20.48 -15.99 5.12
N LYS A 48 21.21 -17.11 4.95
CA LYS A 48 21.40 -17.78 3.66
C LYS A 48 20.03 -18.20 3.12
N VAL A 49 19.56 -17.55 2.06
CA VAL A 49 18.41 -18.03 1.28
C VAL A 49 18.93 -18.97 0.20
N ARG A 50 18.33 -20.16 0.14
CA ARG A 50 18.67 -21.28 -0.73
C ARG A 50 18.24 -20.94 -2.16
N ALA A 51 19.21 -20.70 -3.05
CA ALA A 51 18.95 -20.48 -4.47
C ALA A 51 18.55 -21.80 -5.15
N ALA A 52 17.34 -21.86 -5.70
CA ALA A 52 16.91 -22.91 -6.59
C ALA A 52 16.06 -22.30 -7.71
N SER A 53 16.72 -21.89 -8.78
CA SER A 53 16.25 -21.98 -10.17
C SER A 53 17.40 -21.52 -11.06
N THR A 54 17.49 -22.12 -12.24
CA THR A 54 18.50 -21.88 -13.27
C THR A 54 18.46 -20.42 -13.74
N SER A 55 19.13 -19.53 -13.01
CA SER A 55 19.25 -18.12 -13.39
C SER A 55 20.38 -17.98 -14.41
N SER A 56 20.06 -17.48 -15.60
CA SER A 56 21.06 -16.84 -16.46
C SER A 56 21.83 -15.82 -15.61
N ASN A 57 23.13 -15.99 -15.41
CA ASN A 57 23.92 -14.96 -14.70
C ASN A 57 24.09 -13.76 -15.63
N LEU A 58 23.05 -12.94 -15.80
CA LEU A 58 23.13 -11.72 -16.60
C LEU A 58 23.87 -10.67 -15.77
N PRO A 59 25.10 -10.27 -16.17
CA PRO A 59 25.88 -9.31 -15.41
C PRO A 59 25.20 -7.93 -15.44
N LEU A 60 25.38 -7.18 -14.37
CA LEU A 60 24.89 -5.81 -14.30
C LEU A 60 25.72 -4.86 -15.18
N HIS A 61 25.05 -3.89 -15.79
CA HIS A 61 25.68 -2.83 -16.57
C HIS A 61 25.98 -1.63 -15.67
N PHE A 62 27.25 -1.28 -15.51
CA PHE A 62 27.67 -0.14 -14.70
C PHE A 62 27.70 1.17 -15.50
N PRO A 63 27.39 2.32 -14.87
CA PRO A 63 26.82 2.47 -13.54
C PRO A 63 25.32 2.09 -13.50
N GLU A 64 24.89 1.45 -12.41
CA GLU A 64 23.49 1.09 -12.16
C GLU A 64 23.00 1.72 -10.86
N THR A 65 21.73 2.11 -10.87
CA THR A 65 21.05 2.74 -9.74
C THR A 65 20.19 1.69 -9.04
N VAL A 66 20.22 1.67 -7.71
CA VAL A 66 19.35 0.86 -6.87
C VAL A 66 18.37 1.78 -6.15
N LEU A 67 17.08 1.48 -6.28
CA LEU A 67 15.95 2.14 -5.64
C LEU A 67 15.43 1.27 -4.51
N CYS A 68 15.09 1.87 -3.37
CA CYS A 68 14.32 1.19 -2.34
C CYS A 68 12.83 1.51 -2.48
N CYS A 69 12.05 0.52 -2.91
CA CYS A 69 10.61 0.64 -3.11
C CYS A 69 9.86 -0.01 -1.96
N GLU A 70 9.01 0.73 -1.28
CA GLU A 70 8.13 0.24 -0.22
C GLU A 70 6.70 0.12 -0.75
N VAL A 71 5.98 -0.93 -0.32
CA VAL A 71 4.57 -1.13 -0.62
C VAL A 71 3.78 -1.22 0.68
N TYR A 72 2.68 -0.48 0.74
CA TYR A 72 1.81 -0.38 1.91
C TYR A 72 0.48 -1.12 1.69
N HIS A 73 -0.17 -1.50 2.79
CA HIS A 73 -1.42 -2.26 2.76
C HIS A 73 -2.55 -1.43 2.14
N ASN A 74 -3.41 -2.08 1.34
CA ASN A 74 -4.50 -1.41 0.61
C ASN A 74 -5.57 -0.72 1.49
N ARG A 75 -5.87 -1.26 2.67
CA ARG A 75 -6.81 -0.68 3.65
C ARG A 75 -6.11 0.08 4.78
N LYS A 76 -4.93 -0.41 5.22
CA LYS A 76 -4.15 0.19 6.29
C LYS A 76 -2.92 0.88 5.68
N THR A 77 -3.13 2.03 5.06
CA THR A 77 -2.09 2.73 4.27
C THR A 77 -0.84 3.11 5.06
N TRP A 78 -0.90 3.13 6.40
CA TRP A 78 0.25 3.33 7.28
C TRP A 78 1.09 2.07 7.53
N LEU A 79 0.58 0.88 7.17
CA LEU A 79 1.24 -0.40 7.40
C LEU A 79 2.04 -0.83 6.18
N LYS A 80 3.38 -0.78 6.28
CA LYS A 80 4.27 -1.33 5.25
C LYS A 80 4.13 -2.85 5.20
N THR A 81 3.81 -3.38 4.01
CA THR A 81 3.67 -4.81 3.77
C THR A 81 4.88 -5.41 3.09
N GLN A 82 5.54 -4.67 2.19
CA GLN A 82 6.69 -5.17 1.43
C GLN A 82 7.72 -4.08 1.20
N GLU A 83 8.97 -4.51 1.00
CA GLU A 83 10.08 -3.66 0.58
C GLU A 83 10.96 -4.41 -0.41
N PHE A 84 11.36 -3.71 -1.46
CA PHE A 84 12.17 -4.23 -2.55
C PHE A 84 13.35 -3.31 -2.83
N LEU A 85 14.50 -3.88 -3.15
CA LEU A 85 15.51 -3.20 -3.94
C LEU A 85 15.23 -3.44 -5.43
N VAL A 86 15.20 -2.37 -6.20
CA VAL A 86 14.86 -2.38 -7.63
C VAL A 86 15.96 -1.66 -8.40
N LEU A 87 16.35 -2.18 -9.57
CA LEU A 87 17.33 -1.47 -10.41
C LEU A 87 16.64 -0.39 -11.24
N GLY A 88 17.34 0.71 -11.51
CA GLY A 88 16.82 1.80 -12.33
C GLY A 88 16.42 1.33 -13.73
N ARG A 89 17.17 0.40 -14.32
CA ARG A 89 16.88 -0.16 -15.66
C ARG A 89 15.89 -1.32 -15.67
N GLN A 90 15.29 -1.69 -14.54
CA GLN A 90 14.23 -2.70 -14.53
C GLN A 90 12.92 -2.15 -15.04
N PHE A 91 12.19 -3.00 -15.76
CA PHE A 91 10.84 -2.68 -16.19
C PHE A 91 9.90 -2.63 -14.99
N LEU A 92 8.91 -1.75 -15.06
CA LEU A 92 7.90 -1.62 -14.02
C LEU A 92 7.12 -2.93 -13.81
N THR A 93 6.90 -3.71 -14.88
CA THR A 93 6.26 -5.04 -14.81
C THR A 93 7.03 -6.04 -13.95
N GLU A 94 8.37 -5.98 -13.95
CA GLU A 94 9.19 -6.87 -13.11
C GLU A 94 8.91 -6.63 -11.62
N VAL A 95 8.66 -5.38 -11.22
CA VAL A 95 8.26 -5.04 -9.85
C VAL A 95 6.82 -5.42 -9.58
N ARG A 96 5.89 -5.09 -10.48
CA ARG A 96 4.47 -5.49 -10.37
C ARG A 96 4.35 -6.99 -10.07
N ASP A 97 5.07 -7.83 -10.81
CA ASP A 97 5.01 -9.29 -10.68
C ASP A 97 5.55 -9.81 -9.34
N LYS A 98 6.31 -8.99 -8.59
CA LYS A 98 6.82 -9.32 -7.26
C LYS A 98 5.97 -8.79 -6.11
N ILE A 99 5.03 -7.88 -6.38
CA ILE A 99 4.12 -7.36 -5.36
C ILE A 99 3.11 -8.45 -5.00
N TYR A 100 3.19 -8.94 -3.77
CA TYR A 100 2.17 -9.81 -3.19
C TYR A 100 0.98 -8.99 -2.70
N CYS A 101 -0.23 -9.43 -3.05
CA CYS A 101 -1.47 -8.92 -2.47
C CYS A 101 -2.46 -10.07 -2.29
N LEU A 102 -3.11 -10.13 -1.12
CA LEU A 102 -4.14 -11.14 -0.84
C LEU A 102 -5.28 -11.08 -1.87
N THR A 103 -5.67 -9.88 -2.31
CA THR A 103 -6.75 -9.71 -3.28
C THR A 103 -6.46 -10.48 -4.57
N ASP A 104 -5.22 -10.49 -5.06
CA ASP A 104 -4.86 -11.26 -6.26
C ASP A 104 -5.08 -12.76 -6.03
N GLU A 105 -4.67 -13.28 -4.88
CA GLU A 105 -4.84 -14.70 -4.56
C GLU A 105 -6.32 -15.10 -4.42
N ILE A 106 -7.13 -14.23 -3.82
CA ILE A 106 -8.58 -14.42 -3.73
C ILE A 106 -9.21 -14.44 -5.13
N MET A 107 -8.91 -13.44 -5.97
CA MET A 107 -9.50 -13.33 -7.30
C MET A 107 -9.04 -14.46 -8.24
N LYS A 108 -7.78 -14.91 -8.14
CA LYS A 108 -7.31 -16.10 -8.87
C LYS A 108 -8.08 -17.36 -8.47
N LYS A 109 -8.27 -17.60 -7.16
CA LYS A 109 -9.02 -18.76 -6.68
C LYS A 109 -10.49 -18.72 -7.09
N ALA A 110 -11.09 -17.54 -7.12
CA ALA A 110 -12.46 -17.34 -7.57
C ALA A 110 -12.63 -17.44 -9.10
N GLY A 111 -11.54 -17.52 -9.88
CA GLY A 111 -11.60 -17.47 -11.34
C GLY A 111 -12.04 -16.10 -11.88
N GLN A 112 -11.95 -15.05 -11.07
CA GLN A 112 -12.39 -13.68 -11.37
C GLN A 112 -11.20 -12.70 -11.43
N HIS A 113 -9.99 -13.22 -11.64
CA HIS A 113 -8.78 -12.42 -11.70
C HIS A 113 -8.78 -11.45 -12.88
N ASP A 114 -8.73 -10.16 -12.58
CA ASP A 114 -8.54 -9.09 -13.55
C ASP A 114 -7.03 -8.84 -13.75
N PRO A 115 -6.47 -9.03 -14.97
CA PRO A 115 -5.06 -8.75 -15.22
C PRO A 115 -4.73 -7.26 -15.26
N SER A 116 -5.74 -6.38 -15.30
CA SER A 116 -5.58 -4.93 -15.40
C SER A 116 -4.93 -4.35 -14.14
N GLY A 117 -4.06 -3.38 -14.34
CA GLY A 117 -3.46 -2.63 -13.25
C GLY A 117 -2.52 -1.54 -13.75
N TYR A 118 -2.26 -0.55 -12.91
CA TYR A 118 -1.34 0.54 -13.23
C TYR A 118 -0.56 1.02 -12.02
N PHE A 119 0.61 1.59 -12.29
CA PHE A 119 1.27 2.53 -11.38
C PHE A 119 0.93 3.95 -11.79
N LEU A 120 0.55 4.81 -10.86
CA LEU A 120 0.44 6.25 -11.07
C LEU A 120 1.56 6.92 -10.29
N ILE A 121 2.58 7.36 -11.03
CA ILE A 121 3.79 7.99 -10.51
C ILE A 121 3.85 9.43 -11.05
N GLU A 122 3.80 10.40 -10.15
CA GLU A 122 3.52 11.81 -10.49
C GLU A 122 2.29 11.89 -11.40
N ASP A 123 2.43 12.48 -12.59
CA ASP A 123 1.35 12.65 -13.57
C ASP A 123 1.32 11.54 -14.64
N VAL A 124 1.86 10.35 -14.35
CA VAL A 124 2.04 9.29 -15.36
C VAL A 124 1.36 7.99 -14.94
N PHE A 125 0.31 7.62 -15.66
CA PHE A 125 -0.27 6.28 -15.61
C PHE A 125 0.61 5.32 -16.39
N CYS A 126 1.19 4.33 -15.72
CA CYS A 126 1.90 3.22 -16.34
C CYS A 126 0.97 2.01 -16.31
N ASN A 127 0.15 1.86 -17.34
CA ASN A 127 -0.84 0.78 -17.43
C ASN A 127 -0.16 -0.50 -17.91
N ASP A 128 -0.44 -1.61 -17.25
CA ASP A 128 -0.01 -2.92 -17.70
C ASP A 128 -0.97 -3.47 -18.75
N MET A 129 -0.49 -3.49 -19.99
CA MET A 129 -1.24 -3.92 -21.16
C MET A 129 -0.58 -5.14 -21.79
N ARG A 130 -0.02 -6.05 -20.97
CA ARG A 130 0.57 -7.31 -21.45
C ARG A 130 -0.48 -8.32 -21.91
N GLU A 131 -1.61 -8.36 -21.21
CA GLU A 131 -2.73 -9.25 -21.52
C GLU A 131 -3.75 -8.53 -22.40
N ALA A 132 -4.28 -9.23 -23.41
CA ALA A 132 -5.26 -8.65 -24.34
C ALA A 132 -6.59 -8.27 -23.67
N SER A 133 -6.93 -8.92 -22.56
CA SER A 133 -8.12 -8.61 -21.76
C SER A 133 -7.89 -7.50 -20.72
N ALA A 134 -6.68 -6.93 -20.64
CA ALA A 134 -6.39 -5.84 -19.72
C ALA A 134 -7.11 -4.55 -20.17
N THR A 135 -7.72 -3.88 -19.20
CA THR A 135 -8.42 -2.61 -19.38
C THR A 135 -7.49 -1.45 -19.04
N ASP A 136 -7.42 -0.46 -19.92
CA ASP A 136 -6.73 0.79 -19.65
C ASP A 136 -7.59 1.66 -18.71
N TYR A 137 -7.30 1.61 -17.41
CA TYR A 137 -8.00 2.40 -16.40
C TYR A 137 -7.72 3.91 -16.49
N SER A 138 -6.66 4.33 -17.19
CA SER A 138 -6.35 5.75 -17.36
C SER A 138 -7.26 6.42 -18.39
N LYS A 139 -7.75 5.66 -19.39
CA LYS A 139 -8.51 6.22 -20.51
C LYS A 139 -9.76 7.01 -20.09
N PRO A 140 -10.68 6.48 -19.24
CA PRO A 140 -11.85 7.26 -18.82
C PRO A 140 -11.49 8.55 -18.08
N ILE A 141 -10.38 8.55 -17.33
CA ILE A 141 -9.89 9.72 -16.59
C ILE A 141 -9.34 10.77 -17.56
N LEU A 142 -8.53 10.34 -18.54
CA LEU A 142 -7.94 11.22 -19.54
C LEU A 142 -9.01 11.81 -20.48
N ASP A 143 -9.99 11.00 -20.88
CA ASP A 143 -11.13 11.46 -21.69
C ASP A 143 -11.95 12.50 -20.90
N TRP A 144 -12.27 12.25 -19.63
CA TRP A 144 -12.96 13.21 -18.78
C TRP A 144 -12.18 14.53 -18.59
N LEU A 145 -10.86 14.47 -18.38
CA LEU A 145 -10.03 15.68 -18.27
C LEU A 145 -10.03 16.52 -19.55
N LYS A 146 -10.16 15.88 -20.71
CA LYS A 146 -10.23 16.54 -22.01
C LYS A 146 -11.61 17.16 -22.24
N ASP A 147 -12.68 16.41 -21.96
CA ASP A 147 -14.06 16.79 -22.28
C ASP A 147 -14.65 17.76 -21.25
N SER A 148 -14.21 17.69 -20.00
CA SER A 148 -14.73 18.45 -18.86
C SER A 148 -13.71 19.45 -18.27
N LYS A 149 -12.87 20.06 -19.12
CA LYS A 149 -11.72 20.90 -18.70
C LYS A 149 -12.06 21.97 -17.64
N ASN A 150 -13.18 22.67 -17.78
CA ASN A 150 -13.57 23.73 -16.82
C ASN A 150 -13.95 23.15 -15.45
N GLU A 151 -14.72 22.06 -15.43
CA GLU A 151 -15.09 21.34 -14.21
C GLU A 151 -13.85 20.75 -13.53
N ALA A 152 -12.93 20.19 -14.32
CA ALA A 152 -11.65 19.67 -13.83
C ALA A 152 -10.81 20.78 -13.18
N LEU A 153 -10.73 21.97 -13.78
CA LEU A 153 -10.01 23.12 -13.21
C LEU A 153 -10.61 23.55 -11.88
N GLU A 154 -11.93 23.64 -11.79
CA GLU A 154 -12.63 23.99 -10.54
C GLU A 154 -12.32 22.97 -9.43
N LYS A 155 -12.45 21.68 -9.74
CA LYS A 155 -12.12 20.59 -8.81
C LYS A 155 -10.65 20.62 -8.39
N TRP A 156 -9.73 20.89 -9.32
CA TRP A 156 -8.30 20.97 -9.03
C TRP A 156 -7.96 22.13 -8.11
N GLU A 157 -8.53 23.31 -8.35
CA GLU A 157 -8.34 24.48 -7.48
C GLU A 157 -8.84 24.21 -6.05
N ILE A 158 -9.95 23.47 -5.89
CA ILE A 158 -10.45 23.01 -4.58
C ILE A 158 -9.43 22.10 -3.89
N ILE A 159 -8.87 21.12 -4.62
CA ILE A 159 -7.90 20.16 -4.09
C ILE A 159 -6.63 20.86 -3.63
N VAL A 160 -6.07 21.76 -4.44
CA VAL A 160 -4.78 22.42 -4.13
C VAL A 160 -4.93 23.48 -3.05
N SER A 161 -6.00 24.28 -3.09
CA SER A 161 -6.20 25.35 -2.10
C SER A 161 -6.70 24.80 -0.76
N GLY A 162 -7.38 23.64 -0.77
CA GLY A 162 -8.13 23.15 0.37
C GLY A 162 -9.36 24.02 0.68
N GLU A 163 -10.35 23.45 1.36
CA GLU A 163 -11.61 24.14 1.68
C GLU A 163 -11.41 25.45 2.48
N LEU A 164 -10.35 25.53 3.27
CA LEU A 164 -10.07 26.67 4.16
C LEU A 164 -9.52 27.90 3.42
N GLN A 165 -8.72 27.72 2.36
CA GLN A 165 -8.12 28.85 1.64
C GLN A 165 -9.10 29.50 0.65
N GLN A 166 -10.16 28.84 0.21
CA GLN A 166 -11.16 29.44 -0.67
C GLN A 166 -11.83 30.67 -0.03
N LYS A 167 -12.17 30.58 1.26
CA LYS A 167 -12.75 31.69 2.02
C LYS A 167 -11.79 32.88 2.15
N GLN A 168 -10.49 32.63 2.21
CA GLN A 168 -9.46 33.68 2.27
C GLN A 168 -9.14 34.26 0.88
N LYS A 169 -9.08 33.42 -0.17
CA LYS A 169 -8.80 33.84 -1.56
C LYS A 169 -9.93 34.70 -2.12
N ALA A 170 -11.19 34.43 -1.75
CA ALA A 170 -12.35 35.27 -2.05
C ALA A 170 -12.30 36.66 -1.38
N LEU A 171 -11.56 36.80 -0.28
CA LEU A 171 -11.41 38.07 0.46
C LEU A 171 -10.18 38.88 0.03
N LEU A 172 -9.11 38.22 -0.43
CA LEU A 172 -7.79 38.85 -0.66
C LEU A 172 -7.36 38.95 -2.13
N GLY A 173 -8.15 38.44 -3.08
CA GLY A 173 -7.91 38.61 -4.51
C GLY A 173 -6.56 38.05 -4.98
N GLY A 174 -6.47 36.73 -5.13
CA GLY A 174 -5.26 36.05 -5.64
C GLY A 174 -5.48 35.44 -7.03
N GLU A 175 -4.96 36.10 -8.07
CA GLU A 175 -4.89 35.54 -9.42
C GLU A 175 -3.63 34.66 -9.57
N THR A 176 -3.75 33.38 -9.25
CA THR A 176 -2.80 32.37 -9.76
C THR A 176 -3.64 31.36 -10.50
N LYS A 177 -3.71 31.48 -11.83
CA LYS A 177 -4.31 30.46 -12.69
C LYS A 177 -3.42 29.23 -12.63
N GLN A 178 -3.76 28.24 -11.80
CA GLN A 178 -3.02 27.00 -11.77
C GLN A 178 -3.43 26.15 -12.97
N SER A 179 -2.45 25.56 -13.64
CA SER A 179 -2.71 24.60 -14.73
C SER A 179 -3.07 23.24 -14.16
N LEU A 180 -3.96 22.52 -14.85
CA LEU A 180 -4.22 21.10 -14.55
C LEU A 180 -2.92 20.28 -14.61
N PRO A 181 -2.84 19.19 -13.83
CA PRO A 181 -1.74 18.23 -13.96
C PRO A 181 -1.72 17.66 -15.37
N SER A 182 -0.52 17.45 -15.91
CA SER A 182 -0.33 16.98 -17.28
C SER A 182 -0.38 15.46 -17.31
N LEU A 183 -1.54 14.89 -16.98
CA LEU A 183 -1.70 13.43 -16.93
C LEU A 183 -1.44 12.79 -18.29
N LYS A 184 -0.61 11.76 -18.31
CA LYS A 184 -0.31 10.96 -19.51
C LYS A 184 -0.31 9.46 -19.20
N SER A 185 -0.44 8.65 -20.23
CA SER A 185 -0.44 7.19 -20.15
C SER A 185 0.78 6.61 -20.88
N LEU A 186 1.38 5.57 -20.30
CA LEU A 186 2.48 4.77 -20.82
C LEU A 186 2.18 3.28 -20.63
N HIS A 187 2.83 2.44 -21.44
CA HIS A 187 2.77 0.99 -21.30
C HIS A 187 3.81 0.50 -20.28
N MET A 188 3.36 -0.23 -19.26
CA MET A 188 4.21 -0.72 -18.18
C MET A 188 5.30 -1.68 -18.69
N GLN A 189 4.98 -2.50 -19.70
CA GLN A 189 5.91 -3.50 -20.27
C GLN A 189 7.11 -2.92 -21.02
N THR A 190 7.04 -1.65 -21.43
CA THR A 190 8.15 -0.96 -22.13
C THR A 190 8.76 0.18 -21.32
N THR A 191 8.25 0.41 -20.09
CA THR A 191 8.69 1.52 -19.23
C THR A 191 9.58 0.99 -18.11
N ARG A 192 10.74 1.61 -17.92
CA ARG A 192 11.66 1.32 -16.80
C ARG A 192 11.56 2.37 -15.72
N PHE A 193 12.07 2.07 -14.53
CA PHE A 193 12.13 3.06 -13.45
C PHE A 193 12.94 4.32 -13.82
N CYS A 194 14.01 4.17 -14.59
CA CYS A 194 14.82 5.30 -15.06
C CYS A 194 14.12 6.19 -16.10
N ASP A 195 13.01 5.72 -16.70
CA ASP A 195 12.24 6.47 -17.69
C ASP A 195 11.16 7.36 -17.04
N VAL A 196 10.90 7.14 -15.74
CA VAL A 196 9.84 7.82 -14.99
C VAL A 196 10.44 8.85 -14.04
N ARG A 197 9.83 10.04 -14.00
CA ARG A 197 10.20 11.08 -13.02
C ARG A 197 9.44 10.83 -11.73
N PHE A 198 10.16 10.91 -10.61
CA PHE A 198 9.59 10.78 -9.28
C PHE A 198 10.40 11.63 -8.28
N ARG A 199 9.87 11.75 -7.07
CA ARG A 199 10.43 12.40 -5.90
C ARG A 199 10.61 11.36 -4.81
N LEU A 200 11.79 11.33 -4.21
CA LEU A 200 12.07 10.41 -3.12
C LEU A 200 11.19 10.72 -1.91
N GLY A 201 10.67 9.67 -1.28
CA GLY A 201 9.76 9.74 -0.14
C GLY A 201 8.33 10.15 -0.47
N ALA A 202 8.00 10.48 -1.72
CA ALA A 202 6.63 10.72 -2.13
C ALA A 202 5.83 9.40 -2.26
N GLY A 203 4.55 9.45 -1.90
CA GLY A 203 3.62 8.35 -2.08
C GLY A 203 2.99 8.35 -3.47
N TYR A 204 3.06 7.20 -4.13
CA TYR A 204 2.49 6.88 -5.43
C TYR A 204 1.44 5.79 -5.31
N LEU A 205 0.65 5.60 -6.37
CA LEU A 205 -0.45 4.64 -6.35
C LEU A 205 -0.13 3.43 -7.22
N TYR A 206 -0.37 2.24 -6.69
CA TYR A 206 -0.53 1.01 -7.45
C TYR A 206 -1.98 0.54 -7.34
N CYS A 207 -2.65 0.36 -8.48
CA CYS A 207 -4.02 -0.12 -8.53
C CYS A 207 -4.07 -1.42 -9.34
N HIS A 208 -4.77 -2.43 -8.83
CA HIS A 208 -5.01 -3.70 -9.48
C HIS A 208 -6.36 -4.29 -9.03
N GLN A 209 -6.84 -5.35 -9.70
CA GLN A 209 -8.14 -5.99 -9.39
C GLN A 209 -9.30 -4.98 -9.28
N GLY A 210 -9.37 -4.00 -10.19
CA GLY A 210 -10.37 -2.93 -10.17
C GLY A 210 -10.13 -1.83 -9.14
N ASP A 211 -10.25 -2.13 -7.85
CA ASP A 211 -10.28 -1.14 -6.77
C ASP A 211 -9.22 -1.37 -5.67
N CYS A 212 -8.36 -2.38 -5.82
CA CYS A 212 -7.32 -2.67 -4.85
C CYS A 212 -6.16 -1.69 -5.02
N LYS A 213 -6.11 -0.70 -4.12
CA LYS A 213 -5.19 0.44 -4.17
C LYS A 213 -4.12 0.34 -3.11
N HIS A 214 -2.86 0.34 -3.50
CA HIS A 214 -1.69 0.35 -2.62
C HIS A 214 -0.92 1.64 -2.76
N VAL A 215 -0.41 2.15 -1.64
CA VAL A 215 0.59 3.22 -1.67
C VAL A 215 1.95 2.59 -1.90
N ILE A 216 2.70 3.13 -2.87
CA ILE A 216 4.10 2.77 -3.13
C ILE A 216 4.96 4.00 -2.87
N VAL A 217 6.08 3.81 -2.17
CA VAL A 217 7.02 4.88 -1.88
C VAL A 217 8.39 4.48 -2.42
N ILE A 218 8.99 5.31 -3.26
CA ILE A 218 10.41 5.19 -3.60
C ILE A 218 11.16 5.98 -2.52
N ARG A 219 11.61 5.29 -1.46
CA ARG A 219 12.12 5.91 -0.24
C ARG A 219 13.47 6.57 -0.46
N ASP A 220 14.38 5.84 -1.08
CA ASP A 220 15.77 6.25 -1.29
C ASP A 220 16.33 5.66 -2.59
N MET A 221 17.48 6.18 -3.00
CA MET A 221 18.18 5.81 -4.22
C MET A 221 19.70 5.91 -4.00
N ARG A 222 20.44 4.94 -4.53
CA ARG A 222 21.92 4.93 -4.48
C ARG A 222 22.51 4.27 -5.71
N LEU A 223 23.81 4.45 -5.93
CA LEU A 223 24.55 3.61 -6.86
C LEU A 223 24.72 2.20 -6.30
N ILE A 224 24.75 1.21 -7.19
CA ILE A 224 25.07 -0.16 -6.82
C ILE A 224 26.49 -0.26 -6.24
N HIS A 225 26.64 -1.02 -5.17
CA HIS A 225 27.90 -1.26 -4.47
C HIS A 225 28.47 -2.62 -4.89
N PRO A 226 29.81 -2.83 -4.92
CA PRO A 226 30.41 -4.13 -5.27
C PRO A 226 29.93 -5.32 -4.40
N GLU A 227 29.54 -5.05 -3.16
CA GLU A 227 29.00 -6.06 -2.22
C GLU A 227 27.50 -6.36 -2.42
N ASP A 228 26.81 -5.62 -3.29
CA ASP A 228 25.46 -5.98 -3.68
C ASP A 228 25.45 -7.22 -4.56
N ILE A 229 24.27 -7.81 -4.78
CA ILE A 229 24.13 -8.94 -5.69
C ILE A 229 24.39 -8.44 -7.12
N GLN A 230 25.43 -8.97 -7.77
CA GLN A 230 25.87 -8.51 -9.10
C GLN A 230 25.13 -9.15 -10.28
N SER A 231 24.02 -9.84 -10.01
CA SER A 231 23.18 -10.50 -11.02
C SER A 231 21.89 -9.71 -11.20
N ARG A 232 21.56 -9.34 -12.45
CA ARG A 232 20.29 -8.66 -12.78
C ARG A 232 19.07 -9.47 -12.31
N ASP A 233 19.12 -10.78 -12.52
CA ASP A 233 18.00 -11.69 -12.28
C ASP A 233 17.63 -11.83 -10.79
N ALA A 234 18.51 -11.38 -9.88
CA ALA A 234 18.22 -11.34 -8.45
C ALA A 234 17.28 -10.20 -8.05
N TYR A 235 17.11 -9.20 -8.91
CA TYR A 235 16.22 -8.07 -8.68
C TYR A 235 14.88 -8.29 -9.39
N PRO A 236 13.75 -7.72 -8.92
CA PRO A 236 13.60 -6.97 -7.67
C PRO A 236 13.86 -7.87 -6.46
N LEU A 237 14.74 -7.40 -5.57
CA LEU A 237 15.17 -8.16 -4.40
C LEU A 237 14.27 -7.81 -3.22
N ILE A 238 13.52 -8.79 -2.70
CA ILE A 238 12.67 -8.59 -1.52
C ILE A 238 13.56 -8.46 -0.27
N THR A 239 13.55 -7.28 0.35
CA THR A 239 14.27 -7.03 1.62
C THR A 239 13.36 -7.16 2.84
N TYR A 240 12.06 -6.94 2.66
CA TYR A 240 11.05 -7.12 3.70
C TYR A 240 9.72 -7.60 3.12
N GLN A 241 9.07 -8.51 3.83
CA GLN A 241 7.70 -8.91 3.58
C GLN A 241 7.03 -9.19 4.93
N ALA A 242 5.93 -8.50 5.19
CA ALA A 242 5.14 -8.66 6.40
C ALA A 242 4.63 -10.10 6.47
N LYS A 243 4.90 -10.76 7.59
CA LYS A 243 4.34 -12.06 7.91
C LYS A 243 3.01 -11.85 8.59
N PHE A 244 1.94 -12.05 7.86
CA PHE A 244 0.62 -12.06 8.46
C PHE A 244 0.43 -13.38 9.22
N LEU A 245 -0.04 -13.26 10.46
CA LEU A 245 -0.29 -14.42 11.32
C LEU A 245 -1.57 -15.09 10.84
N HIS A 246 -1.45 -16.34 10.39
CA HIS A 246 -2.60 -17.16 10.06
C HIS A 246 -3.50 -17.34 11.29
N LYS A 247 -4.80 -17.03 11.14
CA LYS A 247 -5.78 -17.36 12.17
C LYS A 247 -5.88 -18.88 12.30
N LYS A 248 -5.66 -19.39 13.51
CA LYS A 248 -5.84 -20.82 13.82
C LYS A 248 -7.32 -21.15 13.96
N CYS A 249 -7.66 -22.41 13.72
CA CYS A 249 -8.98 -22.95 13.96
C CYS A 249 -9.42 -22.70 15.41
N SER A 250 -10.62 -22.18 15.60
CA SER A 250 -11.24 -21.91 16.90
C SER A 250 -11.49 -23.16 17.73
N VAL A 251 -11.62 -24.34 17.10
CA VAL A 251 -11.87 -25.62 17.77
C VAL A 251 -10.55 -26.28 18.19
N CYS A 252 -9.74 -26.74 17.24
CA CYS A 252 -8.54 -27.50 17.58
C CYS A 252 -7.36 -26.63 18.02
N LYS A 253 -7.35 -25.32 17.70
CA LYS A 253 -6.23 -24.38 17.95
C LYS A 253 -4.87 -24.83 17.37
N ILE A 254 -4.86 -25.82 16.49
CA ILE A 254 -3.65 -26.41 15.89
C ILE A 254 -3.51 -25.94 14.45
N TYR A 255 -4.47 -26.31 13.60
CA TYR A 255 -4.43 -26.04 12.16
C TYR A 255 -4.87 -24.62 11.84
N LYS A 256 -4.44 -24.12 10.68
CA LYS A 256 -4.92 -22.84 10.13
C LYS A 256 -6.41 -22.95 9.80
N ALA A 257 -7.15 -21.87 9.99
CA ALA A 257 -8.55 -21.81 9.59
C ALA A 257 -8.67 -21.71 8.07
N GLU A 258 -9.60 -22.43 7.46
CA GLU A 258 -9.89 -22.41 6.02
C GLU A 258 -11.38 -22.12 5.76
N LYS A 259 -12.24 -22.29 6.77
CA LYS A 259 -13.65 -21.90 6.75
C LYS A 259 -13.95 -20.87 7.83
N MET A 260 -14.88 -19.97 7.55
CA MET A 260 -15.49 -19.07 8.52
C MET A 260 -17.00 -19.27 8.49
N THR A 261 -17.62 -19.54 9.63
CA THR A 261 -19.08 -19.56 9.76
C THR A 261 -19.59 -18.33 10.48
N VAL A 262 -20.79 -17.88 10.10
CA VAL A 262 -21.52 -16.78 10.73
C VAL A 262 -22.89 -17.30 11.11
N ASP A 263 -23.35 -16.91 12.31
CA ASP A 263 -24.65 -17.31 12.87
C ASP A 263 -24.84 -18.84 13.02
N ASP A 264 -23.72 -19.56 13.14
CA ASP A 264 -23.70 -21.01 13.37
C ASP A 264 -24.00 -21.35 14.83
N LYS A 265 -25.17 -21.95 15.05
CA LYS A 265 -25.70 -22.27 16.38
C LYS A 265 -24.81 -23.20 17.22
N TRP A 266 -24.02 -24.06 16.58
CA TRP A 266 -23.17 -25.03 17.28
C TRP A 266 -21.70 -24.60 17.31
N ALA A 267 -21.35 -23.48 16.68
CA ALA A 267 -20.01 -22.92 16.77
C ALA A 267 -19.71 -22.33 18.16
N PRO A 268 -18.45 -22.42 18.63
CA PRO A 268 -18.03 -21.85 19.92
C PRO A 268 -17.98 -20.31 19.93
N SER A 269 -18.00 -19.64 18.78
CA SER A 269 -17.94 -18.18 18.67
C SER A 269 -18.60 -17.72 17.37
N ASN A 270 -19.03 -16.47 17.27
CA ASN A 270 -19.59 -15.89 16.05
C ASN A 270 -18.87 -14.57 15.69
N PRO A 271 -18.19 -14.45 14.52
CA PRO A 271 -17.91 -15.50 13.55
C PRO A 271 -16.96 -16.57 14.10
N CYS A 272 -17.10 -17.82 13.65
CA CYS A 272 -16.21 -18.93 13.98
C CYS A 272 -15.25 -19.23 12.85
N TYR A 273 -14.05 -19.72 13.18
CA TYR A 273 -13.02 -20.07 12.19
C TYR A 273 -12.66 -21.54 12.34
N PHE A 274 -12.78 -22.33 11.28
CA PHE A 274 -12.52 -23.76 11.31
C PHE A 274 -11.41 -24.14 10.34
N CYS A 275 -10.58 -25.13 10.68
CA CYS A 275 -9.88 -25.88 9.64
C CYS A 275 -10.88 -26.82 8.94
N GLU A 276 -10.56 -27.29 7.74
CA GLU A 276 -11.43 -28.18 6.96
C GLU A 276 -11.91 -29.40 7.76
N VAL A 277 -11.00 -30.03 8.51
CA VAL A 277 -11.32 -31.23 9.29
C VAL A 277 -12.35 -30.92 10.39
N CYS A 278 -12.12 -29.88 11.19
CA CYS A 278 -13.05 -29.51 12.27
C CYS A 278 -14.39 -28.99 11.72
N TYR A 279 -14.37 -28.30 10.57
CA TYR A 279 -15.60 -27.90 9.89
C TYR A 279 -16.40 -29.13 9.49
N TYR A 280 -15.78 -30.09 8.79
CA TYR A 280 -16.46 -31.29 8.33
C TYR A 280 -17.00 -32.14 9.49
N MET A 281 -16.21 -32.33 10.55
CA MET A 281 -16.63 -33.10 11.74
C MET A 281 -17.83 -32.50 12.47
N LEU A 282 -18.00 -31.18 12.46
CA LEU A 282 -19.12 -30.53 13.14
C LEU A 282 -20.39 -30.48 12.26
N HIS A 283 -20.23 -30.29 10.95
CA HIS A 283 -21.34 -29.97 10.07
C HIS A 283 -21.82 -31.14 9.22
N TYR A 284 -21.04 -32.22 9.07
CA TYR A 284 -21.37 -33.35 8.20
C TYR A 284 -21.43 -34.67 8.95
N ALA A 285 -22.40 -35.51 8.57
CA ALA A 285 -22.46 -36.93 8.90
C ALA A 285 -22.76 -37.72 7.62
N ASP A 286 -22.01 -38.80 7.37
CA ASP A 286 -22.16 -39.64 6.17
C ASP A 286 -22.16 -38.85 4.84
N GLY A 287 -21.39 -37.77 4.77
CA GLY A 287 -21.34 -36.89 3.59
C GLY A 287 -22.50 -35.91 3.45
N SER A 288 -23.49 -35.98 4.34
CA SER A 288 -24.66 -35.09 4.34
C SER A 288 -24.52 -34.00 5.40
N LEU A 289 -24.91 -32.78 5.03
CA LEU A 289 -24.90 -31.64 5.93
C LEU A 289 -26.00 -31.80 6.99
N LEU A 290 -25.63 -31.68 8.27
CA LEU A 290 -26.52 -31.89 9.42
C LEU A 290 -27.54 -30.77 9.62
N TYR A 291 -27.16 -29.53 9.30
CA TYR A 291 -27.98 -28.33 9.41
C TYR A 291 -27.44 -27.26 8.45
N ASN A 292 -28.28 -26.31 8.03
CA ASN A 292 -27.94 -25.31 7.01
C ASN A 292 -28.42 -23.89 7.36
N ASP A 293 -28.80 -23.66 8.61
CA ASP A 293 -29.22 -22.38 9.16
C ASP A 293 -28.02 -21.51 9.59
N PHE A 294 -27.00 -21.39 8.72
CA PHE A 294 -25.82 -20.55 8.92
C PHE A 294 -25.14 -20.22 7.59
N ASP A 295 -24.36 -19.16 7.56
CA ASP A 295 -23.54 -18.81 6.41
C ASP A 295 -22.13 -19.36 6.56
N VAL A 296 -21.57 -19.93 5.49
CA VAL A 296 -20.18 -20.40 5.42
C VAL A 296 -19.42 -19.72 4.31
N TYR A 297 -18.21 -19.29 4.63
CA TYR A 297 -17.29 -18.64 3.71
C TYR A 297 -15.93 -19.32 3.75
N ASP A 298 -15.25 -19.35 2.62
CA ASP A 298 -13.83 -19.69 2.60
C ASP A 298 -13.02 -18.58 3.27
N TYR A 299 -12.19 -18.95 4.22
CA TYR A 299 -11.30 -18.04 4.92
C TYR A 299 -9.90 -18.09 4.31
N HIS A 300 -9.52 -17.01 3.64
CA HIS A 300 -8.18 -16.83 3.09
C HIS A 300 -7.32 -16.01 4.04
N HIS A 301 -6.14 -16.54 4.36
CA HIS A 301 -5.17 -15.80 5.15
C HIS A 301 -4.56 -14.69 4.32
N GLY A 302 -4.72 -13.45 4.78
CA GLY A 302 -3.82 -12.36 4.43
C GLY A 302 -2.44 -12.60 4.98
#